data_AF-W1YIE7-F1
#
_entry.id   AF-W1YIE7-F1
#
_cell.length_a   1.000
_cell.length_b   1.000
_cell.length_c   1.000
_cell.angle_alpha   90.00
_cell.angle_beta   90.00
_cell.angle_gamma   90.00
#
_symmetry.space_group_name_H-M   'P 1'
#
loop_
_entity.id
_entity.type
_entity.pdbx_description
1 polymer ?
#
loop_
_entity_poly.entity_id
_entity_poly.type
_entity_poly.pdbx_seq_one_letter_code
_entity_poly.pdbx_strand_id
1 'polypeptide(L)' 'NNWNLSGDRALSARRVLEEAGMPEDKVMQVSAMADQMLLDAKNPQSAGNRRIEIMVLTKSASDTLYQ' A
#
# COMPACT_ATOMS: atom_id res chain seq x y z
N ASN A 1 1.80 -1.00 17.35
CA ASN A 1 1.99 0.40 16.89
C ASN A 1 1.32 0.54 15.51
N ASN A 2 1.06 1.76 15.03
CA ASN A 2 0.36 1.95 13.75
C ASN A 2 1.23 1.56 12.54
N TRP A 3 2.56 1.67 12.66
CA TRP A 3 3.52 1.25 11.63
C TRP A 3 3.40 -0.23 11.30
N ASN A 4 3.56 -1.12 12.28
CA ASN A 4 3.47 -2.57 12.06
C ASN A 4 2.10 -2.95 11.50
N LEU A 5 1.01 -2.41 12.09
CA LEU A 5 -0.35 -2.70 11.64
C LEU A 5 -0.59 -2.31 10.17
N SER A 6 -0.08 -1.15 9.74
CA SER A 6 -0.22 -0.73 8.34
C SER A 6 0.60 -1.62 7.40
N GLY A 7 1.81 -2.03 7.80
CA GLY A 7 2.65 -2.95 7.04
C GLY A 7 2.02 -4.34 6.91
N ASP A 8 1.52 -4.89 8.01
CA ASP A 8 0.86 -6.21 8.04
C ASP A 8 -0.37 -6.23 7.11
N ARG A 9 -1.16 -5.16 7.10
CA ARG A 9 -2.32 -5.04 6.20
C ARG A 9 -1.91 -4.94 4.74
N ALA A 10 -0.87 -4.16 4.42
CA ALA A 10 -0.36 -4.04 3.06
C ALA A 10 0.20 -5.39 2.56
N LEU A 11 0.91 -6.12 3.42
CA LEU A 11 1.39 -7.47 3.11
C LEU A 11 0.24 -8.47 2.95
N SER A 12 -0.80 -8.40 3.78
CA SER A 12 -2.00 -9.23 3.64
C SER A 12 -2.71 -8.97 2.31
N ALA A 13 -2.82 -7.70 1.89
CA ALA A 13 -3.42 -7.37 0.60
C ALA A 13 -2.59 -7.93 -0.57
N ARG A 14 -1.25 -7.83 -0.51
CA ARG A 14 -0.34 -8.46 -1.48
C ARG A 14 -0.61 -9.97 -1.59
N ARG A 15 -0.65 -10.69 -0.47
CA ARG A 15 -0.87 -12.16 -0.46
C ARG A 15 -2.20 -12.54 -1.10
N VAL A 16 -3.27 -11.80 -0.82
CA VAL A 16 -4.59 -12.03 -1.43
C VAL A 16 -4.53 -11.86 -2.95
N LEU A 17 -3.78 -10.88 -3.46
CA LEU A 17 -3.61 -10.70 -4.91
C LEU A 17 -2.81 -11.85 -5.54
N GLU A 18 -1.75 -12.32 -4.87
CA GLU A 18 -0.95 -13.48 -5.32
C GLU A 18 -1.79 -14.77 -5.35
N GLU A 19 -2.55 -15.02 -4.30
CA GLU A 19 -3.50 -16.15 -4.22
C GLU A 19 -4.57 -16.09 -5.31
N ALA A 20 -4.97 -14.87 -5.72
CA ALA A 20 -5.88 -14.64 -6.83
C ALA A 20 -5.23 -14.75 -8.23
N GLY A 21 -3.92 -15.06 -8.30
CA GLY A 21 -3.20 -15.32 -9.55
C GLY A 21 -2.35 -14.16 -10.07
N MET A 22 -2.16 -13.08 -9.29
CA MET A 22 -1.21 -12.03 -9.64
C MET A 22 0.23 -12.56 -9.49
N PRO A 23 1.10 -12.44 -10.52
CA PRO A 23 2.48 -12.87 -10.40
C PRO A 23 3.25 -12.07 -9.33
N GLU A 24 4.08 -12.75 -8.55
CA GLU A 24 4.83 -12.15 -7.43
C GLU A 24 5.76 -11.00 -7.90
N ASP A 25 6.34 -11.15 -9.10
CA ASP A 25 7.23 -10.17 -9.72
C ASP A 25 6.53 -8.88 -10.18
N LYS A 26 5.20 -8.80 -10.09
CA LYS A 26 4.42 -7.59 -10.41
C LYS A 26 4.29 -6.62 -9.24
N VAL A 27 4.69 -7.02 -8.03
CA VAL A 27 4.72 -6.10 -6.87
C VAL A 27 6.14 -5.60 -6.67
N MET A 28 6.34 -4.32 -6.97
CA MET A 28 7.65 -3.68 -6.79
C MET A 28 7.97 -3.42 -5.31
N GLN A 29 7.00 -2.91 -4.54
CA GLN A 29 7.22 -2.49 -3.17
C GLN A 29 5.93 -2.61 -2.35
N VAL A 30 6.09 -2.91 -1.06
CA VAL A 30 5.04 -2.80 -0.04
C VAL A 30 5.50 -1.77 1.00
N SER A 31 4.65 -0.80 1.30
CA SER A 31 4.98 0.30 2.21
C SER A 31 3.98 0.41 3.35
N ALA A 32 4.49 0.79 4.52
CA ALA A 32 3.70 1.15 5.70
C ALA A 32 3.71 2.69 5.84
N MET A 33 2.57 3.30 6.15
CA MET A 33 2.47 4.77 6.35
C MET A 33 1.82 5.17 7.67
N ALA A 34 1.42 4.20 8.51
CA ALA A 34 0.78 4.45 9.80
C ALA A 34 -0.35 5.49 9.70
N ASP A 35 -0.26 6.56 10.49
CA ASP A 35 -1.17 7.71 10.56
C ASP A 35 -0.54 9.00 10.01
N GLN A 36 0.55 8.90 9.24
CA GLN A 36 1.28 10.06 8.71
C GLN A 36 0.57 10.76 7.56
N MET A 37 -0.36 10.07 6.87
CA MET A 37 -1.04 10.56 5.67
C MET A 37 -2.57 10.38 5.77
N LEU A 38 -3.18 11.17 6.66
CA LEU A 38 -4.63 11.19 6.85
C LEU A 38 -5.33 11.77 5.61
N LEU A 39 -6.35 11.07 5.13
CA LEU A 39 -7.23 11.55 4.06
C LEU A 39 -8.18 12.63 4.58
N ASP A 40 -8.72 12.42 5.78
CA ASP A 40 -9.48 13.40 6.54
C ASP A 40 -8.69 13.80 7.79
N ALA A 41 -7.96 14.91 7.67
CA ALA A 41 -7.19 15.48 8.78
C ALA A 41 -8.09 16.13 9.85
N LYS A 42 -9.34 16.50 9.51
CA LYS A 42 -10.27 17.10 10.48
C LYS A 42 -10.85 16.06 11.42
N ASN A 43 -10.93 14.80 10.97
CA ASN A 43 -11.30 13.67 11.80
C ASN A 43 -10.28 12.52 11.69
N PRO A 44 -9.19 12.54 12.48
CA PRO A 44 -8.13 11.54 12.41
C PRO A 44 -8.61 10.10 12.61
N GLN A 45 -9.67 9.87 13.39
CA GLN A 45 -10.22 8.55 13.68
C GLN A 45 -11.23 8.05 12.62
N SER A 46 -11.48 8.84 11.57
CA SER A 46 -12.42 8.48 10.51
C SER A 46 -12.07 7.13 9.87
N ALA A 47 -13.09 6.40 9.42
CA ALA A 47 -12.89 5.14 8.71
C ALA A 47 -12.12 5.31 7.40
N GLY A 48 -12.29 6.44 6.71
CA GLY A 48 -11.58 6.75 5.46
C GLY A 48 -10.06 6.83 5.61
N ASN A 49 -9.56 7.14 6.81
CA ASN A 49 -8.12 7.14 7.08
C ASN A 49 -7.53 5.71 7.15
N ARG A 50 -8.36 4.66 7.25
CA ARG A 50 -7.93 3.25 7.27
C ARG A 50 -8.15 2.62 5.89
N ARG A 51 -7.19 2.79 4.97
CA ARG A 51 -7.29 2.35 3.57
C ARG A 51 -6.04 1.61 3.10
N ILE A 52 -6.19 0.82 2.04
CA ILE A 52 -5.09 0.22 1.26
C ILE A 52 -5.07 0.92 -0.09
N GLU A 53 -3.92 1.47 -0.46
CA GLU A 53 -3.69 2.09 -1.76
C GLU A 53 -2.88 1.15 -2.64
N ILE A 54 -3.34 0.94 -3.87
CA ILE A 54 -2.64 0.15 -4.88
C ILE A 54 -2.29 1.11 -6.02
N MET A 55 -1.00 1.35 -6.21
CA MET A 55 -0.51 2.21 -7.29
C MET A 55 -0.06 1.36 -8.47
N VAL A 56 -0.73 1.51 -9.61
CA VAL A 56 -0.34 0.85 -10.86
C VAL A 56 0.59 1.78 -11.62
N LEU A 57 1.83 1.34 -11.80
CA LEU A 57 2.86 2.12 -12.47
C LEU A 57 2.81 1.90 -13.99
N THR A 58 2.99 2.98 -14.75
CA THR A 58 3.34 2.87 -16.16
C THR A 58 4.80 2.41 -16.28
N LYS A 59 5.18 1.91 -17.46
CA LYS A 59 6.56 1.48 -17.72
C LYS A 59 7.59 2.60 -17.48
N SER A 60 7.29 3.82 -17.92
CA SER A 60 8.17 4.96 -17.67
C SER A 60 8.32 5.27 -16.17
N ALA A 61 7.23 5.21 -15.40
CA ALA A 61 7.27 5.47 -13.96
C ALA A 61 8.02 4.37 -13.19
N SER A 62 7.88 3.10 -13.59
CA SER A 62 8.65 2.00 -13.00
C SER A 62 10.14 2.16 -13.27
N ASP A 63 10.53 2.51 -14.50
CA ASP A 63 11.93 2.64 -14.89
C ASP A 63 12.64 3.75 -14.09
N THR A 64 11.95 4.87 -13.82
CA THR A 64 12.48 5.96 -12.97
C THR A 64 12.64 5.55 -11.50
N LEU A 65 11.78 4.66 -10.99
CA LEU A 65 11.88 4.17 -9.61
C LEU A 65 13.00 3.13 -9.41
N TYR A 66 13.43 2.45 -10.48
CA TYR A 66 14.56 1.51 -10.43
C TYR A 66 15.94 2.18 -10.59
N GLN A 67 15.99 3.44 -11.02
CA GLN A 67 17.23 4.23 -11.13
C GLN A 67 17.57 4.94 -9.83
#